data_AF-A0ABD2ZYN9-F1
#
_entry.id   AF-A0ABD2ZYN9-F1
#
_cell.length_a   1.000
_cell.length_b   1.000
_cell.length_c   1.000
_cell.angle_alpha   90.00
_cell.angle_beta   90.00
_cell.angle_gamma   90.00
#
_symmetry.space_group_name_H-M   'P 1'
#
loop_
_entity.id
_entity.type
_entity.pdbx_description
1 polymer ?
#
loop_
_entity_poly.entity_id
_entity_poly.type
_entity_poly.pdbx_seq_one_letter_code
_entity_poly.pdbx_strand_id
1 'polypeptide(L)'
;MFNGNSSKTTKILYEEIGQVTRDAVEHIRTVTSLNADRQALFALTNEVLSISSWLNILYEFNPVKPCMESISSILNHDQKIDSSSFTEEIIQNLKGSVEFQNVSFSYSSRPHIQVLNNFCLSIPAGKKMALVAQEPVLFNDTTKAHLTFGLEHGTSEAEITSAATLANAHDFIINLPQGYDTLVGGRGMQLSGGQKQGLP
;
A
#
# COMPACT_ATOMS: atom_id res chain seq x y z
N MET A 1 -69.02 -4.14 -83.60
CA MET A 1 -67.66 -4.22 -84.17
C MET A 1 -66.66 -3.84 -83.09
N PHE A 2 -65.81 -4.81 -82.74
CA PHE A 2 -64.79 -4.84 -81.68
C PHE A 2 -63.90 -3.58 -81.68
N ASN A 3 -63.67 -2.87 -80.57
CA ASN A 3 -62.96 -3.26 -79.34
C ASN A 3 -61.60 -3.95 -79.59
N GLY A 4 -60.62 -3.20 -80.14
CA GLY A 4 -59.29 -3.73 -80.48
C GLY A 4 -58.09 -2.81 -80.17
N ASN A 5 -58.28 -1.48 -80.03
CA ASN A 5 -57.18 -0.55 -79.75
C ASN A 5 -56.87 -0.34 -78.26
N SER A 6 -57.82 -0.60 -77.36
CA SER A 6 -57.61 -0.45 -75.91
C SER A 6 -56.58 -1.44 -75.36
N SER A 7 -56.44 -2.63 -75.96
CA SER A 7 -55.62 -3.72 -75.42
C SER A 7 -54.12 -3.54 -75.65
N LYS A 8 -53.70 -2.84 -76.72
CA LYS A 8 -52.27 -2.59 -77.02
C LYS A 8 -51.70 -1.48 -76.15
N THR A 9 -52.44 -0.39 -75.99
CA THR A 9 -52.03 0.76 -75.16
C THR A 9 -51.93 0.38 -73.68
N THR A 10 -52.86 -0.43 -73.17
CA THR A 10 -52.72 -0.97 -71.81
C THR A 10 -51.48 -1.83 -71.65
N LYS A 11 -51.11 -2.63 -72.65
CA LYS A 11 -49.95 -3.54 -72.57
C LYS A 11 -48.62 -2.78 -72.47
N ILE A 12 -48.48 -1.70 -73.24
CA ILE A 12 -47.29 -0.82 -73.23
C ILE A 12 -47.16 -0.12 -71.88
N LEU A 13 -48.26 0.41 -71.33
CA LEU A 13 -48.29 1.02 -70.01
C LEU A 13 -47.86 0.06 -68.89
N TYR A 14 -48.29 -1.20 -68.94
CA TYR A 14 -47.86 -2.21 -67.95
C TYR A 14 -46.36 -2.58 -68.07
N GLU A 15 -45.79 -2.57 -69.28
CA GLU A 15 -44.36 -2.83 -69.48
C GLU A 15 -43.49 -1.67 -69.00
N GLU A 16 -43.87 -0.42 -69.29
CA GLU A 16 -43.18 0.78 -68.82
C GLU A 16 -43.24 0.92 -67.30
N ILE A 17 -44.42 0.74 -66.69
CA ILE A 17 -44.57 0.75 -65.24
C ILE A 17 -43.75 -0.37 -64.61
N GLY A 18 -43.75 -1.57 -65.23
CA GLY A 18 -42.96 -2.72 -64.80
C GLY A 18 -41.45 -2.44 -64.81
N GLN A 19 -40.95 -1.72 -65.82
CA GLN A 19 -39.54 -1.35 -65.92
C GLN A 19 -39.15 -0.33 -64.84
N VAL A 20 -39.96 0.71 -64.65
CA VAL A 20 -39.75 1.72 -63.59
C VAL A 20 -39.73 1.08 -62.20
N THR A 21 -40.64 0.12 -61.93
CA THR A 21 -40.62 -0.61 -60.66
C THR A 21 -39.37 -1.48 -60.48
N ARG A 22 -38.83 -2.07 -61.55
CA ARG A 22 -37.59 -2.86 -61.46
C ARG A 22 -36.39 -1.97 -61.20
N ASP A 23 -36.25 -0.86 -61.91
CA ASP A 23 -35.14 0.08 -61.74
C ASP A 23 -35.16 0.72 -60.34
N ALA A 24 -36.35 1.03 -59.82
CA ALA A 24 -36.51 1.52 -58.44
C ALA A 24 -36.10 0.46 -57.39
N VAL A 25 -36.44 -0.81 -57.60
CA VAL A 25 -36.04 -1.90 -56.70
C VAL A 25 -34.53 -2.13 -56.72
N GLU A 26 -33.90 -2.05 -57.89
CA GLU A 26 -32.44 -2.18 -57.99
C GLU A 26 -31.73 -1.01 -57.28
N HIS A 27 -32.17 0.23 -57.47
CA HIS A 27 -31.61 1.37 -56.74
C HIS A 27 -31.78 1.25 -55.22
N ILE A 28 -32.93 0.79 -54.73
CA ILE A 28 -33.15 0.55 -53.30
C ILE A 28 -32.21 -0.54 -52.79
N ARG A 29 -31.99 -1.61 -53.57
CA ARG A 29 -31.05 -2.67 -53.21
C ARG A 29 -29.60 -2.15 -53.11
N THR A 30 -29.15 -1.32 -54.06
CA THR A 30 -27.80 -0.71 -54.05
C THR A 30 -27.63 0.25 -52.87
N VAL A 31 -28.63 1.07 -52.55
CA VAL A 31 -28.57 1.98 -51.39
C VAL A 31 -28.56 1.20 -50.07
N THR A 32 -29.30 0.10 -50.01
CA THR A 32 -29.34 -0.77 -48.82
C THR A 32 -28.02 -1.50 -48.61
N SER A 33 -27.36 -1.98 -49.69
CA SER A 33 -26.03 -2.60 -49.59
C SER A 33 -24.95 -1.60 -49.20
N LEU A 34 -24.97 -0.38 -49.76
CA LEU A 34 -24.07 0.72 -49.35
C LEU A 34 -24.24 1.09 -47.87
N ASN A 35 -25.45 0.95 -47.32
CA ASN A 35 -25.71 1.19 -45.91
C ASN A 35 -25.17 0.06 -45.01
N ALA A 36 -25.26 -1.20 -45.45
CA ALA A 36 -24.66 -2.33 -44.75
C ALA A 36 -23.12 -2.23 -44.73
N ASP A 37 -22.50 -1.85 -45.85
CA ASP A 37 -21.05 -1.61 -45.94
C ASP A 37 -20.61 -0.47 -45.02
N ARG A 38 -21.42 0.60 -44.92
CA ARG A 38 -21.15 1.72 -44.01
C ARG A 38 -21.31 1.32 -42.54
N GLN A 39 -22.28 0.47 -42.20
CA GLN A 39 -22.41 -0.10 -40.85
C GLN A 39 -21.24 -1.00 -40.49
N ALA A 40 -20.76 -1.82 -41.45
CA ALA A 40 -19.55 -2.62 -41.27
C ALA A 40 -18.31 -1.74 -41.06
N LEU A 41 -18.17 -0.65 -41.83
CA LEU A 41 -17.09 0.32 -41.65
C LEU A 41 -17.15 0.98 -40.27
N PHE A 42 -18.33 1.40 -39.80
CA PHE A 42 -18.50 1.97 -38.47
C PHE A 42 -18.14 0.97 -37.36
N ALA A 43 -18.56 -0.29 -37.48
CA ALA A 43 -18.22 -1.34 -36.53
C ALA A 43 -16.69 -1.53 -36.43
N LEU A 44 -16.00 -1.62 -37.57
CA LEU A 44 -14.55 -1.73 -37.62
C LEU A 44 -13.84 -0.51 -37.02
N THR A 45 -14.33 0.71 -37.28
CA THR A 45 -13.72 1.91 -36.70
C THR A 45 -13.86 1.95 -35.18
N ASN A 46 -14.98 1.50 -34.62
CA ASN A 46 -15.18 1.44 -33.18
C ASN A 46 -14.29 0.38 -32.53
N GLU A 47 -14.09 -0.76 -33.18
CA GLU A 47 -13.13 -1.78 -32.73
C GLU A 47 -11.70 -1.24 -32.72
N VAL A 48 -11.26 -0.60 -33.81
CA VAL A 48 -9.92 0.02 -33.91
C VAL A 48 -9.72 1.09 -32.84
N LEU A 49 -10.72 1.95 -32.60
CA LEU A 49 -10.66 2.96 -31.55
C LEU A 49 -10.58 2.34 -30.15
N SER A 50 -11.33 1.25 -29.90
CA SER A 50 -11.26 0.53 -28.63
C SER A 50 -9.87 -0.08 -28.39
N ILE A 51 -9.27 -0.70 -29.42
CA ILE A 51 -7.91 -1.25 -29.38
C ILE A 51 -6.89 -0.13 -29.12
N SER A 52 -7.06 1.04 -29.75
CA SER A 52 -6.16 2.18 -29.53
C SER A 52 -6.20 2.70 -28.09
N SER A 53 -7.37 2.73 -27.44
CA SER A 53 -7.47 3.06 -26.02
C SER A 53 -6.78 2.02 -25.14
N TRP A 54 -6.96 0.73 -25.42
CA TRP A 54 -6.26 -0.33 -24.68
C TRP A 54 -4.74 -0.24 -24.83
N LEU A 55 -4.25 0.12 -26.01
CA LEU A 55 -2.81 0.34 -26.24
C LEU A 55 -2.27 1.55 -25.46
N ASN A 56 -3.04 2.64 -25.37
CA ASN A 56 -2.66 3.81 -24.56
C ASN A 56 -2.58 3.45 -23.06
N ILE A 57 -3.57 2.71 -22.56
CA ILE A 57 -3.57 2.21 -21.17
C ILE A 57 -2.32 1.35 -20.92
N LEU A 58 -1.99 0.41 -21.81
CA LEU A 58 -0.78 -0.42 -21.66
C LEU A 58 0.52 0.41 -21.68
N TYR A 59 0.58 1.46 -22.51
CA TYR A 59 1.72 2.38 -22.54
C TYR A 59 1.87 3.15 -21.21
N GLU A 60 0.77 3.56 -20.59
CA GLU A 60 0.73 4.22 -19.28
C GLU A 60 1.18 3.31 -18.13
N PHE A 61 1.01 1.99 -18.24
CA PHE A 61 1.44 1.03 -17.22
C PHE A 61 2.95 0.72 -17.24
N ASN A 62 3.64 0.94 -18.36
CA ASN A 62 5.08 0.69 -18.47
C ASN A 62 5.93 1.39 -17.39
N PRO A 63 5.75 2.70 -17.09
CA PRO A 63 6.50 3.35 -16.02
C PRO A 63 6.11 2.89 -14.60
N VAL A 64 4.93 2.28 -14.42
CA VAL A 64 4.43 1.84 -13.09
C VAL A 64 5.02 0.48 -12.68
N LYS A 65 5.36 -0.36 -13.66
CA LYS A 65 5.83 -1.74 -13.42
C LYS A 65 7.03 -1.85 -12.46
N PRO A 66 8.12 -1.05 -12.58
CA PRO A 66 9.26 -1.15 -11.64
C PRO A 66 8.90 -0.79 -10.19
N CYS A 67 7.95 0.13 -10.01
CA CYS A 67 7.44 0.50 -8.68
C CYS A 67 6.65 -0.66 -8.07
N MET A 68 5.78 -1.30 -8.85
CA MET A 68 5.00 -2.45 -8.41
C MET A 68 5.90 -3.65 -8.03
N GLU A 69 6.96 -3.90 -8.80
CA GLU A 69 7.93 -4.95 -8.47
C GLU A 69 8.67 -4.66 -7.17
N SER A 70 9.07 -3.39 -6.95
CA SER A 70 9.67 -2.94 -5.69
C SER A 70 8.72 -3.15 -4.50
N ILE A 71 7.47 -2.70 -4.60
CA ILE A 71 6.45 -2.89 -3.55
C ILE A 71 6.22 -4.38 -3.28
N SER A 72 6.07 -5.19 -4.33
CA SER A 72 5.87 -6.65 -4.21
C SER A 72 7.05 -7.32 -3.51
N SER A 73 8.28 -6.92 -3.84
CA SER A 73 9.47 -7.47 -3.19
C SER A 73 9.59 -7.11 -1.72
N ILE A 74 9.07 -5.94 -1.30
CA ILE A 74 9.03 -5.53 0.11
C ILE A 74 7.96 -6.32 0.87
N LEU A 75 6.76 -6.45 0.29
CA LEU A 75 5.63 -7.13 0.93
C LEU A 75 5.85 -8.63 1.07
N ASN A 76 6.46 -9.26 0.07
CA ASN A 76 6.70 -10.70 0.03
C ASN A 76 8.11 -11.08 0.50
N HIS A 77 8.79 -10.19 1.23
CA HIS A 77 10.10 -10.50 1.79
C HIS A 77 9.96 -11.38 3.04
N ASP A 78 10.44 -12.63 2.95
CA ASP A 78 10.52 -13.51 4.12
C ASP A 78 11.51 -12.94 5.16
N GLN A 79 11.00 -12.55 6.33
CA GLN A 79 11.84 -12.07 7.43
C GLN A 79 12.55 -13.27 8.10
N LYS A 80 13.88 -13.24 8.17
CA LYS A 80 14.69 -14.31 8.81
C LYS A 80 14.42 -14.43 10.32
N ILE A 81 14.01 -13.35 10.96
CA ILE A 81 13.54 -13.32 12.34
C ILE A 81 12.08 -12.88 12.25
N ASP A 82 11.18 -13.83 12.44
CA ASP A 82 9.76 -13.55 12.43
C ASP A 82 9.34 -13.06 13.83
N SER A 83 9.04 -11.77 13.96
CA SER A 83 8.51 -11.19 15.20
C SER A 83 7.06 -11.60 15.48
N SER A 84 6.36 -12.16 14.48
CA SER A 84 4.96 -12.60 14.58
C SER A 84 4.82 -14.09 14.90
N SER A 85 5.89 -14.87 14.72
CA SER A 85 6.06 -16.21 15.25
C SER A 85 6.34 -16.13 16.77
N PHE A 86 5.32 -15.77 17.54
CA PHE A 86 5.29 -16.12 18.96
C PHE A 86 5.15 -17.65 19.03
N THR A 87 6.26 -18.37 18.93
CA THR A 87 6.32 -19.75 19.41
C THR A 87 6.00 -19.70 20.89
N GLU A 88 4.82 -20.23 21.25
CA GLU A 88 4.24 -20.30 22.58
C GLU A 88 5.00 -21.23 23.53
N GLU A 89 6.34 -21.23 23.50
CA GLU A 89 7.11 -21.80 24.60
C GLU A 89 6.95 -20.88 25.82
N ILE A 90 5.84 -21.08 26.53
CA ILE A 90 5.60 -20.46 27.83
C ILE A 90 6.62 -21.09 28.80
N ILE A 91 7.74 -20.40 28.99
CA ILE A 91 8.74 -20.77 29.98
C ILE A 91 8.14 -20.51 31.36
N GLN A 92 7.56 -21.54 31.98
CA GLN A 92 6.85 -21.41 33.26
C GLN A 92 7.76 -20.97 34.42
N ASN A 93 9.08 -21.20 34.31
CA ASN A 93 10.06 -20.92 35.36
C ASN A 93 11.28 -20.16 34.83
N LEU A 94 11.07 -18.91 34.38
CA LEU A 94 12.16 -18.03 33.97
C LEU A 94 12.94 -17.55 35.21
N LYS A 95 14.14 -18.10 35.45
CA LYS A 95 15.05 -17.64 36.52
C LYS A 95 15.65 -16.26 36.24
N GLY A 96 15.68 -15.82 34.98
CA GLY A 96 16.19 -14.51 34.57
C GLY A 96 17.72 -14.40 34.56
N SER A 97 18.46 -15.51 34.58
CA SER A 97 19.91 -15.52 34.32
C SER A 97 20.17 -15.41 32.82
N VAL A 98 21.06 -14.52 32.40
CA VAL A 98 21.45 -14.32 30.99
C VAL A 98 22.90 -14.74 30.83
N GLU A 99 23.20 -15.54 29.81
CA GLU A 99 24.57 -15.99 29.52
C GLU A 99 24.87 -15.88 28.03
N PHE A 100 25.96 -15.20 27.71
CA PHE A 100 26.57 -15.16 26.39
C PHE A 100 27.84 -16.02 26.45
N GLN A 101 27.94 -17.02 25.58
CA GLN A 101 29.09 -17.93 25.51
C GLN A 101 29.74 -17.84 24.13
N ASN A 102 31.01 -17.42 24.10
CA ASN A 102 31.84 -17.37 22.89
C ASN A 102 31.16 -16.66 21.71
N VAL A 103 30.46 -15.56 22.00
CA VAL A 103 29.66 -14.85 21.00
C VAL A 103 30.58 -14.05 20.09
N SER A 104 30.54 -14.40 18.81
CA SER A 104 31.23 -13.70 17.74
C SER A 104 30.22 -13.12 16.76
N PHE A 105 30.32 -11.83 16.47
CA PHE A 105 29.32 -11.11 15.67
C PHE A 105 29.99 -10.15 14.68
N SER A 106 29.50 -10.20 13.44
CA SER A 106 29.81 -9.27 12.36
C SER A 106 28.51 -8.81 11.72
N TYR A 107 28.38 -7.52 11.42
CA TYR A 107 27.23 -7.04 10.65
C TYR A 107 27.25 -7.62 9.24
N SER A 108 26.11 -8.09 8.74
CA SER A 108 26.02 -8.67 7.38
C SER A 108 26.40 -7.69 6.27
N SER A 109 26.23 -6.39 6.50
CA SER A 109 26.67 -5.33 5.59
C SER A 109 28.20 -5.16 5.53
N ARG A 110 28.92 -5.62 6.56
CA ARG A 110 30.39 -5.55 6.68
C ARG A 110 30.93 -6.87 7.27
N PRO A 111 30.80 -8.00 6.55
CA PRO A 111 31.07 -9.33 7.10
C PRO A 111 32.54 -9.53 7.50
N HIS A 112 33.46 -8.80 6.87
CA HIS A 112 34.89 -8.86 7.13
C HIS A 112 35.33 -8.09 8.39
N ILE A 113 34.43 -7.31 8.99
CA ILE A 113 34.72 -6.56 10.21
C ILE A 113 33.97 -7.23 11.35
N GLN A 114 34.72 -7.94 12.18
CA GLN A 114 34.18 -8.58 13.37
C GLN A 114 34.10 -7.57 14.52
N VAL A 115 32.89 -7.39 15.07
CA VAL A 115 32.60 -6.43 16.14
C VAL A 115 32.70 -7.08 17.51
N LEU A 116 32.18 -8.31 17.65
CA LEU A 116 32.37 -9.13 18.86
C LEU A 116 33.24 -10.33 18.52
N ASN A 117 34.22 -10.62 19.37
CA ASN A 117 35.11 -11.76 19.19
C ASN A 117 35.21 -12.58 20.47
N ASN A 118 34.66 -13.79 20.43
CA ASN A 118 34.58 -14.73 21.55
C ASN A 118 34.13 -14.07 22.85
N PHE A 119 33.11 -13.22 22.76
CA PHE A 119 32.58 -12.47 23.89
C PHE A 119 31.81 -13.39 24.83
N CYS A 120 32.14 -13.34 26.12
CA CYS A 120 31.45 -14.07 27.17
C CYS A 120 30.93 -13.09 28.23
N LEU A 121 29.68 -13.25 28.64
CA LEU A 121 29.05 -12.45 29.69
C LEU A 121 28.05 -13.30 30.44
N SER A 122 28.10 -13.25 31.78
CA SER A 122 27.12 -13.93 32.64
C SER A 122 26.47 -12.91 33.57
N ILE A 123 25.15 -12.86 33.53
CA ILE A 123 24.33 -11.99 34.37
C ILE A 123 23.47 -12.91 35.26
N PRO A 124 23.71 -12.94 36.57
CA PRO A 124 22.93 -13.78 37.46
C PRO A 124 21.51 -13.26 37.64
N ALA A 125 20.61 -14.17 37.99
CA ALA A 125 19.23 -13.87 38.35
C ALA A 125 19.15 -12.76 39.43
N GLY A 126 18.20 -11.84 39.26
CA GLY A 126 17.98 -10.72 40.19
C GLY A 126 18.79 -9.45 39.89
N LYS A 127 19.66 -9.47 38.86
CA LYS A 127 20.26 -8.25 38.30
C LYS A 127 19.36 -7.71 37.18
N LYS A 128 19.17 -6.39 37.15
CA LYS A 128 18.37 -5.70 36.11
C LYS A 128 19.28 -5.21 35.00
N MET A 129 18.85 -5.38 33.76
CA MET A 129 19.50 -4.82 32.57
C MET A 129 18.44 -4.06 31.79
N ALA A 130 18.76 -2.84 31.38
CA ALA A 130 17.91 -2.02 30.52
C ALA A 130 18.73 -1.57 29.31
N LEU A 131 18.11 -1.59 28.14
CA LEU A 131 18.72 -1.06 26.92
C LEU A 131 18.34 0.42 26.83
N VAL A 132 19.34 1.30 26.90
CA VAL A 132 19.16 2.73 26.71
C VAL A 132 19.99 3.15 25.51
N ALA A 133 19.34 3.73 24.51
CA ALA A 133 20.05 4.30 23.36
C ALA A 133 20.89 5.51 23.80
N GLN A 134 22.09 5.66 23.24
CA GLN A 134 22.96 6.80 23.53
C GLN A 134 22.26 8.14 23.24
N GLU A 135 21.53 8.19 22.13
CA GLU A 135 20.64 9.30 21.78
C GLU A 135 19.21 8.78 21.72
N PRO A 136 18.39 9.02 22.77
CA PRO A 136 17.00 8.63 22.77
C PRO A 136 16.21 9.38 21.70
N VAL A 137 15.51 8.64 20.85
CA VAL A 137 14.61 9.19 19.84
C VAL A 137 13.24 9.37 20.48
N LEU A 138 12.74 10.62 20.47
CA LEU A 138 11.38 10.93 20.89
C LEU A 138 10.46 11.03 19.68
N PHE A 139 9.27 10.45 19.80
CA PHE A 139 8.20 10.57 18.83
C PHE A 139 7.47 11.92 19.01
N ASN A 140 6.71 12.33 18.00
CA ASN A 140 5.84 13.50 18.10
C ASN A 140 4.55 13.12 18.85
N ASP A 141 4.64 12.96 20.16
CA ASP A 141 3.54 12.52 21.02
C ASP A 141 3.64 13.15 22.42
N THR A 142 2.64 12.90 23.25
CA THR A 142 2.58 13.35 24.65
C THR A 142 3.66 12.66 25.48
N THR A 143 4.09 13.34 26.55
CA THR A 143 5.06 12.78 27.51
C THR A 143 4.52 11.50 28.13
N LYS A 144 3.22 11.44 28.41
CA LYS A 144 2.51 10.24 28.86
C LYS A 144 2.64 9.07 27.89
N ALA A 145 2.41 9.30 26.59
CA ALA A 145 2.49 8.27 25.57
C ALA A 145 3.88 7.62 25.50
N HIS A 146 4.94 8.40 25.72
CA HIS A 146 6.32 7.89 25.81
C HIS A 146 6.52 6.99 27.03
N LEU A 147 6.02 7.39 28.20
CA LEU A 147 6.14 6.58 29.43
C LEU A 147 5.32 5.28 29.37
N THR A 148 4.22 5.27 28.64
CA THR A 148 3.39 4.08 28.43
C THR A 148 3.82 3.26 27.21
N PHE A 149 4.85 3.70 26.48
CA PHE A 149 5.27 3.05 25.25
C PHE A 149 5.77 1.62 25.55
N GLY A 150 5.22 0.63 24.84
CA GLY A 150 5.54 -0.78 25.05
C GLY A 150 4.74 -1.49 26.14
N LEU A 151 3.82 -0.79 26.84
CA LEU A 151 2.85 -1.43 27.73
C LEU A 151 1.57 -1.75 26.96
N GLU A 152 1.19 -3.03 26.91
CA GLU A 152 -0.01 -3.49 26.20
C GLU A 152 -1.31 -3.23 26.98
N HIS A 153 -1.22 -2.76 28.23
CA HIS A 153 -2.35 -2.61 29.14
C HIS A 153 -2.51 -1.14 29.54
N GLY A 154 -3.75 -0.64 29.56
CA GLY A 154 -4.06 0.71 30.02
C GLY A 154 -3.55 0.93 31.44
N THR A 155 -2.43 1.63 31.56
CA THR A 155 -1.71 1.85 32.82
C THR A 155 -2.41 2.95 33.61
N SER A 156 -2.52 2.79 34.93
CA SER A 156 -3.16 3.80 35.78
C SER A 156 -2.27 5.04 35.93
N GLU A 157 -2.88 6.22 36.11
CA GLU A 157 -2.12 7.48 36.34
C GLU A 157 -1.16 7.38 37.54
N ALA A 158 -1.53 6.60 38.56
CA ALA A 158 -0.71 6.39 39.74
C ALA A 158 0.58 5.62 39.43
N GLU A 159 0.50 4.60 38.57
CA GLU A 159 1.68 3.82 38.13
C GLU A 159 2.60 4.67 37.26
N ILE A 160 2.04 5.47 36.34
CA ILE A 160 2.80 6.39 35.50
C ILE A 160 3.56 7.40 36.37
N THR A 161 2.87 7.97 37.36
CA THR A 161 3.46 8.92 38.30
C THR A 161 4.57 8.28 39.12
N SER A 162 4.34 7.07 39.65
CA SER A 162 5.36 6.34 40.42
C SER A 162 6.58 6.00 39.58
N ALA A 163 6.39 5.55 38.33
CA ALA A 163 7.48 5.23 37.41
C ALA A 163 8.30 6.48 37.06
N ALA A 164 7.62 7.58 36.74
CA ALA A 164 8.28 8.87 36.47
C ALA A 164 9.07 9.39 37.69
N THR A 165 8.56 9.20 38.91
CA THR A 165 9.29 9.56 40.13
C THR A 165 10.53 8.70 40.33
N LEU A 166 10.45 7.38 40.10
CA LEU A 166 11.60 6.48 40.16
C LEU A 166 12.65 6.80 39.10
N ALA A 167 12.24 7.29 37.93
CA ALA A 167 13.12 7.75 36.86
C ALA A 167 13.66 9.18 37.07
N ASN A 168 13.34 9.83 38.20
CA ASN A 168 13.68 11.23 38.46
C ASN A 168 13.16 12.20 37.37
N ALA A 169 12.03 11.82 36.75
CA ALA A 169 11.41 12.55 35.66
C ALA A 169 10.18 13.36 36.10
N HIS A 170 9.49 12.94 37.16
CA HIS A 170 8.24 13.55 37.62
C HIS A 170 8.33 15.08 37.81
N ASP A 171 9.36 15.54 38.53
CA ASP A 171 9.52 16.96 38.87
C ASP A 171 9.71 17.85 37.64
N PHE A 172 10.37 17.37 36.59
CA PHE A 172 10.47 18.17 35.36
C PHE A 172 9.19 18.08 34.53
N ILE A 173 8.55 16.92 34.48
CA ILE A 173 7.35 16.70 33.67
C ILE A 173 6.22 17.60 34.18
N ILE A 174 6.02 17.70 35.50
CA ILE A 174 4.96 18.54 36.07
C ILE A 174 5.20 20.04 35.85
N ASN A 175 6.45 20.44 35.63
CA ASN A 175 6.84 21.82 35.31
C ASN A 175 6.70 22.16 33.82
N LEU A 176 6.31 21.19 32.97
CA LEU A 176 5.98 21.45 31.58
C LEU A 176 4.62 22.17 31.47
N PRO A 177 4.36 22.93 30.38
CA PRO A 177 3.13 23.72 30.23
C PRO A 177 1.83 22.93 30.38
N GLN A 178 1.83 21.64 30.04
CA GLN A 178 0.67 20.74 30.13
C GLN A 178 0.99 19.47 30.94
N GLY A 179 2.04 19.49 31.76
CA GLY A 179 2.44 18.31 32.54
C GLY A 179 2.72 17.09 31.65
N TYR A 180 2.13 15.96 32.02
CA TYR A 180 2.20 14.68 31.28
C TYR A 180 1.57 14.74 29.88
N ASP A 181 0.64 15.65 29.63
CA ASP A 181 0.00 15.81 28.33
C ASP A 181 0.81 16.71 27.38
N THR A 182 1.97 17.22 27.83
CA THR A 182 2.84 18.04 27.00
C THR A 182 3.36 17.23 25.82
N LEU A 183 3.13 17.75 24.61
CA LEU A 183 3.67 17.22 23.37
C LEU A 183 5.19 17.48 23.29
N VAL A 184 5.95 16.42 23.08
CA VAL A 184 7.42 16.44 22.91
C VAL A 184 7.79 15.91 21.53
N GLY A 185 8.99 16.21 21.05
CA GLY A 185 9.47 15.75 19.73
C GLY A 185 9.72 16.88 18.72
N GLY A 186 9.85 16.53 17.44
CA GLY A 186 10.23 17.44 16.35
C GLY A 186 9.30 18.62 16.08
N ARG A 187 8.01 18.55 16.47
CA ARG A 187 7.07 19.70 16.48
C ARG A 187 6.63 20.12 17.88
N GLY A 188 7.06 19.39 18.91
CA GLY A 188 6.71 19.61 20.30
C GLY A 188 7.78 20.43 21.03
N MET A 189 7.72 20.38 22.37
CA MET A 189 8.71 21.04 23.20
C MET A 189 10.08 20.37 23.06
N GLN A 190 11.12 21.18 22.85
CA GLN A 190 12.50 20.68 22.85
C GLN A 190 12.96 20.43 24.28
N LEU A 191 13.35 19.18 24.54
CA LEU A 191 13.92 18.77 25.81
C LEU A 191 15.45 18.76 25.74
N SER A 192 16.10 19.01 26.87
CA SER A 192 17.55 18.81 27.01
C SER A 192 17.92 17.33 26.90
N GLY A 193 19.19 17.02 26.60
CA GLY A 193 19.65 15.62 26.48
C GLY A 193 19.38 14.77 27.74
N GLY A 194 19.57 15.35 28.93
CA GLY A 194 19.28 14.65 30.20
C GLY A 194 17.79 14.39 30.42
N GLN A 195 16.91 15.32 30.03
CA GLN A 195 15.46 15.13 30.11
C GLN A 195 14.98 14.06 29.12
N LYS A 196 15.59 14.00 27.92
CA LYS A 196 15.26 12.98 26.92
C LYS A 196 15.64 11.57 27.37
N GLN A 197 16.65 11.41 28.23
CA GLN A 197 17.06 10.10 28.73
C GLN A 197 16.08 9.49 29.74
N GLY A 198 15.19 10.29 30.35
CA GLY A 198 14.24 9.81 31.35
C GLY A 198 12.83 9.51 30.82
N LEU A 199 12.61 9.59 29.51
CA LEU A 199 11.30 9.40 28.87
C LEU A 199 11.11 8.08 28.08
N PRO A 200 12.14 7.50 27.45
CA PRO A 200 12.06 6.18 26.81
C PRO A 200 12.51 5.03 27.71
#